data_AF-A0A270BKF7-F1
#
_entry.id   AF-A0A270BKF7-F1
#
_cell.length_a   1.000
_cell.length_b   1.000
_cell.length_c   1.000
_cell.angle_alpha   90.00
_cell.angle_beta   90.00
_cell.angle_gamma   90.00
#
_symmetry.space_group_name_H-M   'P 1'
#
loop_
_entity.id
_entity.type
_entity.pdbx_description
1 polymer ?
#
loop_
_entity_poly.entity_id
_entity_poly.type
_entity_poly.pdbx_seq_one_letter_code
_entity_poly.pdbx_strand_id
1 'polypeptide(L)'
;MLALGACSERAPTPDRAATSETPAANATQAAAGPSADAIEAAKTALRAEPKVKDLTYNADDAVQWHIGVLDDGSNRIGYAQYVCELLKEKGALAGRTHVRIVDIAKVAQGIDFRSASLGHVICETGDVVDP
;
A
#
# COMPACT_ATOMS: atom_id res chain seq x y z
N MET A 1 58.17 -22.94 -40.47
CA MET A 1 57.12 -23.14 -39.45
C MET A 1 57.21 -21.99 -38.47
N LEU A 2 56.12 -21.25 -38.33
CA LEU A 2 56.03 -19.97 -37.63
C LEU A 2 56.19 -20.13 -36.10
N ALA A 3 56.73 -19.07 -35.50
CA ALA A 3 57.13 -18.92 -34.11
C ALA A 3 55.95 -18.98 -33.10
N LEU A 4 56.22 -19.60 -31.94
CA LEU A 4 55.39 -19.56 -30.73
C LEU A 4 55.45 -18.16 -30.10
N GLY A 5 54.32 -17.48 -30.03
CA GLY A 5 54.14 -16.26 -29.24
C GLY A 5 53.70 -16.61 -27.81
N ALA A 6 54.49 -16.19 -26.82
CA ALA A 6 54.10 -16.17 -25.41
C ALA A 6 53.97 -14.71 -24.97
N CYS A 7 52.75 -14.22 -24.82
CA CYS A 7 52.44 -12.97 -24.14
C CYS A 7 52.05 -13.30 -22.70
N SER A 8 52.89 -12.84 -21.77
CA SER A 8 52.68 -12.89 -20.33
C SER A 8 52.02 -11.57 -19.93
N GLU A 9 50.73 -11.58 -19.61
CA GLU A 9 50.00 -10.38 -19.19
C GLU A 9 49.58 -10.55 -17.72
N ARG A 10 50.22 -9.76 -16.84
CA ARG A 10 49.79 -9.58 -15.44
C ARG A 10 48.56 -8.67 -15.42
N ALA A 11 47.57 -9.01 -14.60
CA ALA A 11 46.48 -8.13 -14.24
C ALA A 11 46.25 -8.12 -12.71
N PRO A 12 45.64 -7.05 -12.17
CA PRO A 12 45.99 -6.43 -10.90
C PRO A 12 45.16 -6.90 -9.69
N THR A 13 45.72 -6.74 -8.49
CA THR A 13 45.01 -6.82 -7.21
C THR A 13 44.05 -5.63 -7.02
N PRO A 14 42.81 -5.84 -6.60
CA PRO A 14 41.98 -4.78 -6.06
C PRO A 14 42.16 -4.69 -4.54
N ASP A 15 42.64 -3.56 -4.05
CA ASP A 15 42.58 -3.18 -2.65
C ASP A 15 41.95 -1.78 -2.54
N ARG A 16 41.05 -1.60 -1.56
CA ARG A 16 40.29 -0.39 -1.16
C ARG A 16 39.22 0.13 -2.15
N ALA A 17 38.05 0.65 -1.74
CA ALA A 17 37.59 1.15 -0.46
C ALA A 17 36.05 1.15 -0.36
N ALA A 18 35.55 1.04 0.88
CA ALA A 18 34.37 1.67 1.46
C ALA A 18 33.03 1.66 0.69
N THR A 19 32.07 0.90 1.20
CA THR A 19 30.74 1.46 1.47
C THR A 19 30.21 0.85 2.76
N SER A 20 30.09 1.70 3.77
CA SER A 20 29.27 1.45 4.94
C SER A 20 27.82 1.38 4.47
N GLU A 21 27.13 0.28 4.75
CA GLU A 21 25.68 0.26 4.98
C GLU A 21 25.32 -1.04 5.71
N THR A 22 25.34 -0.92 7.04
CA THR A 22 24.34 -1.37 8.01
C THR A 22 23.21 -2.28 7.47
N PRO A 23 22.85 -3.34 8.23
CA PRO A 23 22.39 -4.62 7.69
C PRO A 23 21.02 -4.55 7.04
N ALA A 24 20.85 -5.41 6.04
CA ALA A 24 19.57 -5.85 5.49
C ALA A 24 18.64 -6.37 6.60
N ALA A 25 17.93 -5.46 7.25
CA ALA A 25 16.79 -5.75 8.10
C ALA A 25 15.52 -5.42 7.32
N ASN A 26 15.13 -6.31 6.40
CA ASN A 26 13.73 -6.72 6.27
C ASN A 26 13.58 -7.87 5.27
N ALA A 27 14.23 -8.99 5.59
CA ALA A 27 13.87 -10.29 5.03
C ALA A 27 13.10 -11.08 6.09
N THR A 28 12.00 -10.50 6.61
CA THR A 28 11.00 -11.24 7.38
C THR A 28 9.61 -10.77 6.98
N GLN A 29 9.18 -11.13 5.77
CA GLN A 29 7.74 -11.22 5.49
C GLN A 29 7.46 -12.59 4.91
N ALA A 30 7.37 -13.56 5.81
CA ALA A 30 6.72 -14.83 5.56
C ALA A 30 5.66 -15.03 6.64
N ALA A 31 4.39 -14.98 6.20
CA ALA A 31 3.20 -15.51 6.85
C ALA A 31 2.74 -14.90 8.20
N ALA A 32 2.14 -13.69 8.18
CA ALA A 32 1.04 -13.28 9.08
C ALA A 32 0.60 -11.83 8.78
N GLY A 33 -0.40 -11.63 7.91
CA GLY A 33 -1.05 -10.32 7.68
C GLY A 33 -0.11 -9.12 7.40
N PRO A 34 -0.67 -7.90 7.29
CA PRO A 34 0.12 -6.68 7.29
C PRO A 34 0.68 -6.41 8.70
N SER A 35 1.93 -5.94 8.80
CA SER A 35 2.51 -5.53 10.08
C SER A 35 1.86 -4.24 10.60
N ALA A 36 1.93 -4.00 11.91
CA ALA A 36 1.43 -2.76 12.49
C ALA A 36 2.10 -1.51 11.86
N ASP A 37 3.40 -1.58 11.57
CA ASP A 37 4.13 -0.50 10.91
C ASP A 37 3.62 -0.23 9.48
N ALA A 38 3.27 -1.27 8.73
CA ALA A 38 2.68 -1.13 7.40
C ALA A 38 1.31 -0.44 7.45
N ILE A 39 0.49 -0.81 8.44
CA ILE A 39 -0.82 -0.17 8.68
C ILE A 39 -0.65 1.31 9.03
N GLU A 40 0.28 1.66 9.92
CA GLU A 40 0.51 3.07 10.28
C GLU A 40 1.12 3.88 9.13
N ALA A 41 2.01 3.28 8.32
CA ALA A 41 2.52 3.90 7.10
C ALA A 41 1.40 4.18 6.09
N ALA A 42 0.48 3.23 5.90
CA ALA A 42 -0.71 3.41 5.07
C ALA A 42 -1.63 4.51 5.62
N LYS A 43 -1.93 4.51 6.92
CA LYS A 43 -2.74 5.57 7.54
C LYS A 43 -2.11 6.95 7.37
N THR A 44 -0.79 7.05 7.51
CA THR A 44 -0.05 8.30 7.31
C THR A 44 -0.17 8.80 5.88
N ALA A 45 0.05 7.92 4.90
CA ALA A 45 -0.09 8.26 3.48
C ALA A 45 -1.53 8.67 3.12
N LEU A 46 -2.53 7.95 3.62
CA LEU A 46 -3.95 8.27 3.41
C LEU A 46 -4.35 9.60 4.06
N ARG A 47 -3.84 9.93 5.24
CA ARG A 47 -4.12 11.24 5.88
C ARG A 47 -3.45 12.41 5.16
N ALA A 48 -2.41 12.15 4.37
CA ALA A 48 -1.77 13.18 3.54
C ALA A 48 -2.60 13.52 2.28
N GLU A 49 -3.57 12.67 1.90
CA GLU A 49 -4.47 12.92 0.78
C GLU A 49 -5.46 14.06 1.10
N PRO A 50 -5.49 15.18 0.33
CA PRO A 50 -6.31 16.35 0.66
C PRO A 50 -7.82 16.08 0.79
N LYS A 51 -8.31 15.04 0.11
CA LYS A 51 -9.74 14.68 0.09
C LYS A 51 -10.17 13.82 1.28
N VAL A 52 -9.23 13.17 1.96
CA VAL A 52 -9.52 12.35 3.15
C VAL A 52 -9.79 13.28 4.32
N LYS A 53 -10.97 13.13 4.93
CA LYS A 53 -11.43 13.90 6.09
C LYS A 53 -11.47 13.05 7.35
N ASP A 54 -11.70 11.76 7.19
CA ASP A 54 -11.67 10.80 8.27
C ASP A 54 -11.15 9.44 7.77
N LEU A 55 -10.60 8.65 8.68
CA LEU A 55 -10.00 7.36 8.38
C LEU A 55 -10.19 6.41 9.56
N THR A 56 -10.89 5.31 9.32
CA THR A 56 -11.03 4.21 10.27
C THR A 56 -10.47 2.92 9.69
N TYR A 57 -9.68 2.21 10.50
CA TYR A 57 -9.16 0.89 10.18
C TYR A 57 -9.45 -0.08 11.32
N ASN A 58 -9.98 -1.26 10.98
CA ASN A 58 -10.14 -2.37 11.89
C ASN A 58 -9.91 -3.70 11.13
N ALA A 59 -8.95 -4.50 11.58
CA ALA A 59 -8.59 -5.75 10.91
C ALA A 59 -9.69 -6.82 11.01
N ASP A 60 -10.53 -6.75 12.05
CA ASP A 60 -11.56 -7.74 12.35
C ASP A 60 -12.89 -7.47 11.61
N ASP A 61 -13.03 -6.29 10.99
CA ASP A 61 -14.24 -5.92 10.26
C ASP A 61 -14.30 -6.56 8.88
N ALA A 62 -15.52 -6.80 8.38
CA ALA A 62 -15.73 -7.26 7.00
C ALA A 62 -15.24 -6.23 5.96
N VAL A 63 -15.27 -4.94 6.32
CA VAL A 63 -14.67 -3.84 5.57
C VAL A 63 -13.61 -3.20 6.44
N GLN A 64 -12.35 -3.51 6.18
CA GLN A 64 -11.28 -3.12 7.11
C GLN A 64 -10.94 -1.64 7.01
N TRP A 65 -11.09 -1.04 5.82
CA TRP A 65 -10.73 0.36 5.57
C TRP A 65 -11.95 1.19 5.20
N HIS A 66 -12.28 2.15 6.05
CA HIS A 66 -13.29 3.17 5.80
C HIS A 66 -12.61 4.52 5.61
N ILE A 67 -12.77 5.09 4.42
CA ILE A 67 -12.17 6.37 4.04
C ILE A 67 -13.29 7.42 3.95
N GLY A 68 -13.34 8.31 4.94
CA GLY A 68 -14.30 9.40 4.98
C GLY A 68 -13.87 10.54 4.07
N VAL A 69 -14.73 10.90 3.12
CA VAL A 69 -14.55 12.04 2.21
C VAL A 69 -15.83 12.88 2.20
N LEU A 70 -15.76 14.10 1.67
CA LEU A 70 -16.97 14.85 1.32
C LEU A 70 -17.41 14.44 -0.08
N ASP A 71 -18.70 14.18 -0.29
CA ASP A 71 -19.23 13.93 -1.62
C ASP A 71 -19.14 15.20 -2.48
N ASP A 72 -18.43 15.10 -3.60
CA ASP A 72 -18.25 16.17 -4.60
C ASP A 72 -18.83 15.77 -5.97
N GLY A 73 -19.56 14.65 -6.05
CA GLY A 73 -20.12 14.11 -7.28
C GLY A 73 -19.14 13.36 -8.19
N SER A 74 -17.85 13.26 -7.82
CA SER A 74 -16.88 12.47 -8.59
C SER A 74 -17.01 10.97 -8.33
N ASN A 75 -16.50 10.15 -9.26
CA ASN A 75 -16.52 8.70 -9.14
C ASN A 75 -15.62 8.22 -8.00
N ARG A 76 -16.21 7.67 -6.93
CA ARG A 76 -15.49 7.18 -5.75
C ARG A 76 -15.05 5.72 -5.84
N ILE A 77 -15.52 4.95 -6.82
CA ILE A 77 -14.98 3.60 -7.11
C ILE A 77 -13.52 3.70 -7.56
N GLY A 78 -13.22 4.60 -8.48
CA GLY A 78 -11.83 4.82 -8.93
C GLY A 78 -10.91 5.28 -7.79
N TYR A 79 -11.45 6.06 -6.84
CA TYR A 79 -10.68 6.44 -5.65
C TYR A 79 -10.46 5.26 -4.70
N ALA A 80 -11.46 4.38 -4.53
CA ALA A 80 -11.31 3.16 -3.75
C ALA A 80 -10.22 2.23 -4.34
N GLN A 81 -10.17 2.11 -5.67
CA GLN A 81 -9.11 1.38 -6.38
C GLN A 81 -7.72 2.00 -6.17
N TYR A 82 -7.63 3.33 -6.25
CA TYR A 82 -6.39 4.05 -5.92
C TYR A 82 -5.92 3.75 -4.49
N VAL A 83 -6.84 3.75 -3.52
CA VAL A 83 -6.52 3.41 -2.13
C VAL A 83 -5.98 1.99 -2.03
N CYS A 84 -6.56 1.01 -2.75
CA CYS A 84 -6.02 -0.35 -2.78
C CYS A 84 -4.57 -0.41 -3.26
N GLU A 85 -4.20 0.32 -4.32
CA GLU A 85 -2.82 0.39 -4.80
C GLU A 85 -1.89 1.06 -3.76
N LEU A 86 -2.34 2.14 -3.11
CA LEU A 86 -1.58 2.76 -2.03
C LEU A 86 -1.35 1.79 -0.87
N LEU A 87 -2.37 1.04 -0.46
CA LEU A 87 -2.25 0.03 0.60
C LEU A 87 -1.25 -1.07 0.19
N LYS A 88 -1.27 -1.50 -1.06
CA LYS A 88 -0.33 -2.48 -1.62
C LYS A 88 1.11 -1.96 -1.56
N GLU A 89 1.34 -0.72 -1.98
CA GLU A 89 2.65 -0.07 -1.92
C GLU A 89 3.20 0.04 -0.49
N LYS A 90 2.32 0.21 0.51
CA LYS A 90 2.71 0.27 1.92
C LYS A 90 2.80 -1.10 2.59
N GLY A 91 2.50 -2.20 1.89
CA GLY A 91 2.46 -3.54 2.47
C GLY A 91 1.31 -3.72 3.47
N ALA A 92 0.26 -2.92 3.35
CA ALA A 92 -0.89 -2.86 4.26
C ALA A 92 -2.10 -3.69 3.78
N LEU A 93 -1.96 -4.41 2.65
CA LEU A 93 -2.96 -5.38 2.22
C LEU A 93 -2.83 -6.68 3.02
N ALA A 94 -3.97 -7.15 3.52
CA ALA A 94 -4.18 -8.55 3.85
C ALA A 94 -4.94 -9.21 2.69
N GLY A 95 -5.22 -10.52 2.76
CA GLY A 95 -5.94 -11.26 1.70
C GLY A 95 -7.22 -10.56 1.23
N ARG A 96 -8.37 -10.83 1.86
CA ARG A 96 -9.64 -10.20 1.48
C ARG A 96 -9.78 -8.79 2.05
N THR A 97 -8.84 -7.88 1.74
CA THR A 97 -8.94 -6.48 2.13
C THR A 97 -10.02 -5.77 1.32
N HIS A 98 -10.94 -5.12 2.02
CA HIS A 98 -12.02 -4.31 1.47
C HIS A 98 -11.80 -2.84 1.84
N VAL A 99 -12.04 -1.97 0.86
CA VAL A 99 -11.99 -0.51 1.02
C VAL A 99 -13.36 0.07 0.69
N ARG A 100 -13.92 0.86 1.62
CA ARG A 100 -15.14 1.64 1.40
C ARG A 100 -14.84 3.12 1.52
N ILE A 101 -15.27 3.88 0.52
CA ILE A 101 -15.30 5.34 0.54
C ILE A 101 -16.68 5.75 1.07
N VAL A 102 -16.69 6.63 2.07
CA VAL A 102 -17.91 7.01 2.81
C VAL A 102 -18.06 8.51 2.81
N ASP A 103 -19.30 8.98 2.62
CA ASP A 103 -19.64 10.38 2.81
C ASP A 103 -19.66 10.71 4.32
N ILE A 104 -18.61 11.38 4.79
CA ILE A 104 -18.47 11.70 6.21
C ILE A 104 -19.52 12.71 6.68
N ALA A 105 -20.07 13.54 5.77
CA ALA A 105 -21.12 14.49 6.13
C ALA A 105 -22.43 13.76 6.46
N LYS A 106 -22.74 12.67 5.75
CA LYS A 106 -23.89 11.80 6.07
C LYS A 106 -23.67 11.04 7.38
N VAL A 107 -22.46 10.51 7.60
CA VAL A 107 -22.13 9.82 8.88
C VAL A 107 -22.27 10.76 10.07
N ALA A 108 -21.83 12.02 9.95
CA ALA A 108 -22.02 13.03 10.98
C ALA A 108 -23.50 13.35 11.28
N GLN A 109 -24.42 13.03 10.37
CA GLN A 109 -25.87 13.15 10.55
C GLN A 109 -26.51 11.88 11.16
N GLY A 110 -25.70 10.86 11.48
CA GLY A 110 -26.15 9.59 12.05
C GLY A 110 -26.50 8.52 11.02
N ILE A 111 -26.19 8.73 9.74
CA ILE A 111 -26.32 7.69 8.71
C ILE A 111 -25.19 6.67 8.88
N ASP A 112 -25.51 5.38 8.76
CA ASP A 112 -24.50 4.33 8.89
C ASP A 112 -23.53 4.28 7.68
N PHE A 113 -22.37 3.66 7.88
CA PHE A 113 -21.29 3.59 6.88
C PHE A 113 -21.70 2.88 5.58
N ARG A 114 -22.65 1.94 5.63
CA ARG A 114 -23.14 1.24 4.44
C ARG A 114 -24.06 2.17 3.65
N SER A 115 -25.03 2.81 4.30
CA SER A 115 -25.95 3.76 3.67
C SER A 115 -25.26 5.04 3.17
N ALA A 116 -24.15 5.44 3.81
CA ALA A 116 -23.32 6.57 3.39
C ALA A 116 -22.21 6.18 2.39
N SER A 117 -22.20 4.94 1.89
CA SER A 117 -21.19 4.42 0.97
C SER A 117 -21.25 5.12 -0.39
N LEU A 118 -20.11 5.65 -0.82
CA LEU A 118 -19.92 6.24 -2.16
C LEU A 118 -19.18 5.30 -3.12
N GLY A 119 -18.48 4.31 -2.57
CA GLY A 119 -17.80 3.28 -3.36
C GLY A 119 -17.21 2.20 -2.48
N HIS A 120 -17.21 0.95 -2.94
CA HIS A 120 -16.67 -0.19 -2.21
C HIS A 120 -16.01 -1.16 -3.18
N VAL A 121 -14.76 -1.52 -2.90
CA VAL A 121 -13.99 -2.48 -3.71
C VAL A 121 -13.34 -3.56 -2.84
N ILE A 122 -13.12 -4.72 -3.45
CA ILE A 122 -12.24 -5.77 -2.93
C ILE A 122 -10.86 -5.56 -3.53
N CYS A 123 -9.84 -5.29 -2.73
CA CYS A 123 -8.52 -4.92 -3.24
C CYS A 123 -7.80 -6.06 -3.97
N GLU A 124 -8.10 -7.32 -3.61
CA GLU A 124 -7.49 -8.50 -4.24
C GLU A 124 -7.95 -8.69 -5.70
N THR A 125 -9.25 -8.53 -5.96
CA THR A 125 -9.84 -8.78 -7.28
C THR A 125 -10.13 -7.52 -8.08
N GLY A 126 -10.20 -6.37 -7.41
CA GLY A 126 -10.65 -5.11 -7.99
C GLY A 126 -12.17 -5.04 -8.18
N ASP A 127 -12.91 -6.06 -7.73
CA ASP A 127 -14.36 -6.13 -7.89
C ASP A 127 -15.05 -5.00 -7.11
N VAL A 128 -16.02 -4.37 -7.76
CA VAL A 128 -16.94 -3.45 -7.12
C VAL A 128 -17.96 -4.24 -6.33
N VAL A 129 -18.09 -3.92 -5.06
CA VAL A 129 -19.16 -4.46 -4.22
C VAL A 129 -20.28 -3.44 -4.21
N ASP A 130 -21.42 -3.80 -4.82
CA ASP A 130 -22.58 -2.91 -4.83
C ASP A 130 -22.98 -2.54 -3.38
N PRO A 131 -23.32 -1.26 -3.13
CA PRO A 131 -23.67 -0.74 -1.80
C PRO A 131 -24.93 -1.38 -1.20
#